data_AF-A0A843ASJ2-F1
#
_entry.id   AF-A0A843ASJ2-F1
#
_cell.length_a   1.000
_cell.length_b   1.000
_cell.length_c   1.000
_cell.angle_alpha   90.00
_cell.angle_beta   90.00
_cell.angle_gamma   90.00
#
_symmetry.space_group_name_H-M   'P 1'
#
loop_
_entity.id
_entity.type
_entity.pdbx_description
1 polymer ?
#
loop_
_entity_poly.entity_id
_entity_poly.type
_entity_poly.pdbx_seq_one_letter_code
_entity_poly.pdbx_strand_id
1 'polypeptide(L)'
;MGFFHFIQAAIMLAIANYDVQMRFTTSYIDAGMGFPPTGPGSAELLFSVPLGPMVAIFLLMSAIAHFSVSTFGYGWYVKNLKMNMNKARWFEYAVSSSFMLVVIAWLCGMFDFISIMLLFSLNACMNLFGYMMEAHNQNTKKTEWTSFIFGCFAGLIPWIALFMYFTGVRGGSPPDFVYGIMISIAFFFNVFA
;
A
#
# COMPACT_ATOMS: atom_id res chain seq x y z
N MET A 1 9.69 -11.97 -14.82
CA MET A 1 9.09 -11.29 -13.66
C MET A 1 7.96 -12.09 -13.03
N GLY A 2 6.88 -12.45 -13.74
CA GLY A 2 5.74 -13.19 -13.15
C GLY A 2 6.13 -14.45 -12.35
N PHE A 3 6.92 -15.35 -12.95
CA PHE A 3 7.44 -16.54 -12.24
C PHE A 3 8.30 -16.21 -11.01
N PHE A 4 9.09 -15.13 -11.07
CA PHE A 4 9.95 -14.73 -9.95
C PHE A 4 9.12 -14.32 -8.74
N HIS A 5 8.11 -13.46 -8.94
CA HIS A 5 7.15 -13.10 -7.90
C HIS A 5 6.36 -14.31 -7.39
N PHE A 6 5.90 -15.18 -8.30
CA PHE A 6 5.14 -16.37 -7.93
C PHE A 6 5.95 -17.33 -7.06
N ILE A 7 7.20 -17.62 -7.45
CA ILE A 7 8.10 -18.50 -6.69
C ILE A 7 8.38 -17.90 -5.31
N GLN A 8 8.65 -16.59 -5.23
CA GLN A 8 8.84 -15.93 -3.94
C GLN A 8 7.58 -16.02 -3.06
N ALA A 9 6.39 -15.72 -3.61
CA ALA A 9 5.14 -15.84 -2.89
C ALA A 9 4.90 -17.27 -2.40
N ALA A 10 5.15 -18.28 -3.24
CA ALA A 10 5.00 -19.69 -2.90
C ALA A 10 5.97 -20.12 -1.77
N ILE A 11 7.24 -19.72 -1.86
CA ILE A 11 8.23 -19.97 -0.80
C ILE A 11 7.78 -19.30 0.49
N MET A 12 7.38 -18.03 0.44
CA MET A 12 6.95 -17.28 1.61
C MET A 12 5.72 -17.91 2.28
N LEU A 13 4.74 -18.37 1.51
CA LEU A 13 3.59 -19.09 2.05
C LEU A 13 4.01 -20.43 2.66
N ALA A 14 4.92 -21.17 2.01
CA ALA A 14 5.38 -22.47 2.52
C ALA A 14 6.15 -22.37 3.84
N ILE A 15 6.88 -21.27 4.08
CA ILE A 15 7.69 -21.06 5.30
C ILE A 15 7.06 -20.09 6.29
N ALA A 16 5.89 -19.51 5.98
CA ALA A 16 5.24 -18.51 6.82
C ALA A 16 4.88 -19.09 8.18
N ASN A 17 5.11 -18.31 9.24
CA ASN A 17 4.49 -18.57 10.52
C ASN A 17 3.05 -18.01 10.51
N TYR A 18 2.07 -18.91 10.55
CA TYR A 18 0.64 -18.58 10.53
C TYR A 18 0.09 -18.19 11.92
N ASP A 19 0.84 -18.39 13.00
CA ASP A 19 0.42 -18.08 14.37
C ASP A 19 0.63 -16.60 14.73
N VAL A 20 1.49 -15.89 13.98
CA VAL A 20 1.71 -14.45 14.17
C VAL A 20 0.52 -13.68 13.58
N GLN A 21 -0.42 -13.31 14.44
CA GLN A 21 -1.65 -12.62 14.06
C GLN A 21 -1.51 -11.10 14.17
N MET A 22 -1.75 -10.39 13.07
CA MET A 22 -1.97 -8.95 13.07
C MET A 22 -3.45 -8.65 13.27
N ARG A 23 -3.73 -7.56 13.98
CA ARG A 23 -5.09 -7.16 14.35
C ARG A 23 -5.51 -5.93 13.56
N PHE A 24 -6.77 -5.87 13.19
CA PHE A 24 -7.44 -4.64 12.81
C PHE A 24 -8.33 -4.23 13.96
N THR A 25 -8.19 -3.00 14.44
CA THR A 25 -8.99 -2.43 15.51
C THR A 25 -9.85 -1.28 15.02
N THR A 26 -10.82 -0.86 15.82
CA THR A 26 -11.57 0.38 15.62
C THR A 26 -11.92 0.96 16.99
N SER A 27 -12.23 2.25 17.08
CA SER A 27 -12.71 2.88 18.31
C SER A 27 -14.06 3.53 18.06
N TYR A 28 -15.11 3.01 18.69
CA TYR A 28 -16.44 3.60 18.62
C TYR A 28 -16.59 4.73 19.65
N ILE A 29 -17.62 5.56 19.47
CA ILE A 29 -17.98 6.57 20.47
C ILE A 29 -18.44 5.86 21.75
N ASP A 30 -17.83 6.22 22.88
CA ASP A 30 -18.31 5.85 24.21
C ASP A 30 -19.09 7.02 24.83
N ALA A 31 -20.41 6.86 24.94
CA ALA A 31 -21.31 7.84 25.55
C ALA A 31 -21.66 7.51 27.02
N GLY A 32 -20.95 6.58 27.66
CA GLY A 32 -21.22 6.14 29.03
C GLY A 32 -21.13 7.25 30.07
N MET A 33 -20.37 8.32 29.78
CA MET A 33 -20.22 9.51 30.64
C MET A 33 -21.00 10.74 30.16
N GLY A 34 -21.91 10.57 29.19
CA GLY A 34 -22.75 11.64 28.62
C GLY A 34 -22.36 12.04 27.19
N PHE A 35 -23.20 12.88 26.58
CA PHE A 35 -23.03 13.36 25.21
C PHE A 35 -22.89 14.90 25.17
N PRO A 36 -21.94 15.46 24.41
CA PRO A 36 -20.98 14.77 23.55
C PRO A 36 -19.85 14.10 24.35
N PRO A 37 -19.31 12.96 23.87
CA PRO A 37 -18.12 12.35 24.47
C PRO A 37 -16.93 13.31 24.41
N THR A 38 -16.08 13.31 25.44
CA THR A 38 -14.90 14.18 25.55
C THR A 38 -13.58 13.50 25.19
N GLY A 39 -13.63 12.21 24.82
CA GLY A 39 -12.47 11.42 24.43
C GLY A 39 -12.85 10.26 23.49
N PRO A 40 -11.85 9.59 22.87
CA PRO A 40 -12.09 8.40 22.07
C PRO A 40 -12.54 7.24 22.95
N GLY A 41 -13.38 6.35 22.40
CA GLY A 41 -13.63 5.05 23.02
C GLY A 41 -12.37 4.17 23.00
N SER A 42 -12.41 3.08 23.76
CA SER A 42 -11.33 2.08 23.72
C SER A 42 -11.22 1.40 22.37
N ALA A 43 -10.00 1.03 21.98
CA ALA A 43 -9.79 0.23 20.78
C ALA A 43 -10.42 -1.16 20.95
N GLU A 44 -11.29 -1.53 20.04
CA GLU A 44 -11.94 -2.83 19.94
C GLU A 44 -11.37 -3.63 18.77
N LEU A 45 -11.23 -4.93 18.93
CA LEU A 45 -10.81 -5.83 17.86
C LEU A 45 -11.93 -5.97 16.83
N LEU A 46 -11.64 -5.67 15.57
CA LEU A 46 -12.54 -5.90 14.46
C LEU A 46 -12.34 -7.32 13.89
N PHE A 47 -11.11 -7.65 13.50
CA PHE A 47 -10.70 -9.00 13.07
C PHE A 47 -9.17 -9.15 13.10
N SER A 48 -8.66 -10.37 12.94
CA SER A 48 -7.22 -10.66 12.84
C SER A 48 -6.89 -11.50 11.61
N VAL A 49 -5.67 -11.34 11.11
CA VAL A 49 -5.13 -12.11 9.98
C VAL A 49 -3.66 -12.47 10.22
N PRO A 50 -3.16 -13.60 9.68
CA PRO A 50 -1.76 -13.98 9.86
C PRO A 50 -0.83 -13.06 9.06
N LEU A 51 0.25 -12.57 9.69
CA LEU A 51 1.21 -11.67 9.05
C LEU A 51 1.88 -12.28 7.81
N GLY A 52 2.34 -13.53 7.91
CA GLY A 52 3.12 -14.19 6.85
C GLY A 52 2.39 -14.20 5.49
N PRO A 53 1.15 -14.70 5.41
CA PRO A 53 0.35 -14.64 4.19
C PRO A 53 0.12 -13.23 3.66
N MET A 54 -0.06 -12.23 4.53
CA MET A 54 -0.22 -10.83 4.10
C MET A 54 1.02 -10.35 3.31
N VAL A 55 2.23 -10.70 3.76
CA VAL A 55 3.44 -10.36 3.00
C VAL A 55 3.49 -11.09 1.64
N ALA A 56 3.02 -12.33 1.55
CA ALA A 56 3.02 -13.06 0.28
C ALA A 56 1.97 -12.56 -0.73
N ILE A 57 0.85 -11.97 -0.26
CA ILE A 57 -0.25 -11.55 -1.13
C ILE A 57 0.19 -10.48 -2.13
N PHE A 58 1.01 -9.49 -1.73
CA PHE A 58 1.43 -8.46 -2.70
C PHE A 58 2.31 -9.02 -3.82
N LEU A 59 3.17 -9.99 -3.53
CA LEU A 59 3.95 -10.70 -4.55
C LEU A 59 3.04 -11.49 -5.48
N LEU A 60 2.02 -12.14 -4.94
CA LEU A 60 1.05 -12.88 -5.76
C LEU A 60 0.26 -11.95 -6.68
N MET A 61 -0.12 -10.76 -6.21
CA MET A 61 -0.79 -9.75 -7.04
C MET A 61 0.09 -9.31 -8.22
N SER A 62 1.38 -9.04 -7.99
CA SER A 62 2.33 -8.72 -9.06
C SER A 62 2.56 -9.90 -10.02
N ALA A 63 2.61 -11.14 -9.51
CA ALA A 63 2.70 -12.34 -10.33
C ALA A 63 1.49 -12.48 -11.27
N ILE A 64 0.28 -12.32 -10.73
CA ILE A 64 -0.98 -12.37 -11.48
C ILE A 64 -0.99 -11.30 -12.57
N ALA A 65 -0.61 -10.05 -12.26
CA ALA A 65 -0.58 -9.00 -13.26
C ALA A 65 0.41 -9.29 -14.39
N HIS A 66 1.62 -9.77 -14.06
CA HIS A 66 2.59 -10.17 -15.06
C HIS A 66 2.11 -11.32 -15.95
N PHE A 67 1.52 -12.36 -15.37
CA PHE A 67 0.95 -13.45 -16.16
C PHE A 67 -0.24 -12.99 -17.01
N SER A 68 -1.06 -12.09 -16.49
CA SER A 68 -2.20 -11.52 -17.23
C SER A 68 -1.73 -10.77 -18.48
N VAL A 69 -0.76 -9.86 -18.34
CA VAL A 69 -0.23 -9.11 -19.49
C VAL A 69 0.62 -9.95 -20.44
N SER A 70 1.12 -11.11 -20.01
CA SER A 70 1.87 -12.03 -20.89
C SER A 70 0.99 -13.11 -21.54
N THR A 71 -0.30 -13.20 -21.18
CA THR A 71 -1.23 -14.20 -21.73
C THR A 71 -2.45 -13.52 -22.36
N PHE A 72 -3.63 -13.61 -21.74
CA PHE A 72 -4.89 -13.10 -22.29
C PHE A 72 -4.92 -11.58 -22.43
N GLY A 73 -4.17 -10.84 -21.59
CA GLY A 73 -4.10 -9.38 -21.60
C GLY A 73 -3.06 -8.82 -22.58
N TYR A 74 -2.27 -9.65 -23.26
CA TYR A 74 -1.12 -9.20 -24.06
C TYR A 74 -1.49 -8.24 -25.18
N GLY A 75 -2.57 -8.53 -25.93
CA GLY A 75 -3.03 -7.65 -27.00
C GLY A 75 -3.45 -6.26 -26.52
N TRP A 76 -4.18 -6.20 -25.40
CA TRP A 76 -4.56 -4.94 -24.75
C TRP A 76 -3.34 -4.20 -24.21
N TYR A 77 -2.42 -4.92 -23.57
CA TYR A 77 -1.17 -4.36 -23.04
C TYR A 77 -0.35 -3.66 -24.14
N VAL A 78 -0.06 -4.37 -25.24
CA VAL A 78 0.71 -3.81 -26.38
C VAL A 78 -0.01 -2.62 -27.01
N LYS A 79 -1.35 -2.67 -27.14
CA LYS A 79 -2.13 -1.53 -27.66
C LYS A 79 -1.94 -0.27 -26.81
N ASN A 80 -1.95 -0.39 -25.48
CA ASN A 80 -1.75 0.75 -24.59
C ASN A 80 -0.29 1.24 -24.61
N LEU A 81 0.69 0.34 -24.68
CA LEU A 81 2.10 0.72 -24.78
C LEU A 81 2.39 1.56 -26.03
N LYS A 82 1.75 1.27 -27.16
CA LYS A 82 1.86 2.08 -28.38
C LYS A 82 1.31 3.51 -28.22
N MET A 83 0.54 3.76 -27.17
CA MET A 83 0.05 5.07 -26.77
C MET A 83 0.88 5.67 -25.62
N ASN A 84 2.09 5.17 -25.35
CA ASN A 84 2.91 5.58 -24.18
C ASN A 84 2.16 5.43 -22.85
N MET A 85 1.29 4.43 -22.73
CA MET A 85 0.55 4.15 -21.49
C MET A 85 0.75 2.71 -21.02
N ASN A 86 0.94 2.51 -19.73
CA ASN A 86 0.92 1.20 -19.10
C ASN A 86 -0.15 1.13 -18.00
N LYS A 87 -1.41 1.06 -18.44
CA LYS A 87 -2.57 0.95 -17.55
C LYS A 87 -2.49 -0.24 -16.58
N ALA A 88 -1.94 -1.37 -17.05
CA ALA A 88 -1.78 -2.57 -16.23
C ALA A 88 -0.92 -2.31 -15.00
N ARG A 89 0.20 -1.58 -15.18
CA ARG A 89 1.12 -1.19 -14.11
C ARG A 89 0.40 -0.37 -13.04
N TRP A 90 -0.32 0.67 -13.43
CA TRP A 90 -0.97 1.56 -12.45
C TRP A 90 -2.07 0.87 -11.67
N PHE A 91 -2.87 0.00 -12.32
CA PHE A 91 -3.88 -0.77 -11.60
C PHE A 91 -3.27 -1.80 -10.66
N GLU A 92 -2.20 -2.48 -11.08
CA GLU A 92 -1.50 -3.39 -10.18
C GLU A 92 -0.88 -2.65 -9.00
N TYR A 93 -0.11 -1.58 -9.22
CA TYR A 93 0.52 -0.81 -8.15
C TYR A 93 -0.49 -0.17 -7.20
N ALA A 94 -1.63 0.32 -7.71
CA ALA A 94 -2.69 0.89 -6.88
C ALA A 94 -3.20 -0.11 -5.83
N VAL A 95 -3.10 -1.43 -6.08
CA VAL A 95 -3.49 -2.47 -5.12
C VAL A 95 -2.26 -3.01 -4.38
N SER A 96 -1.20 -3.41 -5.09
CA SER A 96 -0.05 -4.10 -4.50
C SER A 96 0.80 -3.21 -3.61
N SER A 97 1.12 -1.99 -4.05
CA SER A 97 1.88 -1.03 -3.23
C SER A 97 1.05 -0.55 -2.03
N SER A 98 -0.26 -0.40 -2.20
CA SER A 98 -1.17 -0.02 -1.11
C SER A 98 -1.26 -1.10 -0.05
N PHE A 99 -1.35 -2.37 -0.48
CA PHE A 99 -1.33 -3.52 0.42
C PHE A 99 0.01 -3.66 1.15
N MET A 100 1.13 -3.39 0.47
CA MET A 100 2.43 -3.35 1.12
C MET A 100 2.47 -2.28 2.22
N LEU A 101 1.88 -1.10 2.01
CA LEU A 101 1.79 -0.09 3.08
C LEU A 101 0.91 -0.53 4.25
N VAL A 102 -0.10 -1.39 4.06
CA VAL A 102 -0.86 -1.99 5.18
C VAL A 102 0.07 -2.80 6.09
N VAL A 103 0.95 -3.60 5.51
CA VAL A 103 1.92 -4.40 6.27
C VAL A 103 2.91 -3.50 7.01
N ILE A 104 3.40 -2.44 6.36
CA ILE A 104 4.32 -1.48 7.00
C ILE A 104 3.61 -0.71 8.12
N ALA A 105 2.35 -0.31 7.94
CA ALA A 105 1.53 0.35 8.95
C ALA A 105 1.46 -0.45 10.25
N TRP A 106 1.23 -1.75 10.13
CA TRP A 106 1.27 -2.67 11.27
C TRP A 106 2.63 -2.73 11.97
N LEU A 107 3.73 -2.79 11.20
CA LEU A 107 5.08 -2.79 11.77
C LEU A 107 5.41 -1.46 12.49
N CYS A 108 4.74 -0.37 12.11
CA CYS A 108 4.81 0.92 12.78
C CYS A 108 3.80 1.07 13.95
N GLY A 109 2.94 0.08 14.20
CA GLY A 109 1.96 0.11 15.28
C GLY A 109 0.62 0.79 14.93
N MET A 110 0.34 1.02 13.66
CA MET A 110 -0.98 1.47 13.20
C MET A 110 -1.87 0.25 13.01
N PHE A 111 -2.84 0.06 13.91
CA PHE A 111 -3.80 -1.07 13.89
C PHE A 111 -5.24 -0.65 13.55
N ASP A 112 -5.55 0.64 13.62
CA ASP A 112 -6.88 1.17 13.34
C ASP A 112 -7.27 0.94 11.87
N PHE A 113 -8.38 0.23 11.67
CA PHE A 113 -8.86 -0.19 10.36
C PHE A 113 -9.19 1.00 9.46
N ILE A 114 -9.80 2.06 10.01
CA ILE A 114 -10.16 3.25 9.24
C ILE A 114 -8.90 3.99 8.78
N SER A 115 -7.93 4.17 9.66
CA SER A 115 -6.63 4.78 9.34
C SER A 115 -5.90 4.01 8.25
N ILE A 116 -5.86 2.69 8.35
CA ILE A 116 -5.23 1.82 7.33
C ILE A 116 -6.00 1.88 6.01
N MET A 117 -7.33 1.87 6.04
CA MET A 117 -8.17 1.99 4.84
C MET A 117 -7.89 3.31 4.11
N LEU A 118 -7.83 4.43 4.84
CA LEU A 118 -7.52 5.73 4.26
C LEU A 118 -6.09 5.78 3.69
N LEU A 119 -5.12 5.21 4.40
CA LEU A 119 -3.73 5.07 3.94
C LEU A 119 -3.64 4.24 2.65
N PHE A 120 -4.35 3.11 2.59
CA PHE A 120 -4.46 2.29 1.39
C PHE A 120 -5.06 3.08 0.23
N SER A 121 -6.21 3.75 0.46
CA SER A 121 -6.90 4.52 -0.57
C SER A 121 -6.06 5.67 -1.10
N LEU A 122 -5.34 6.39 -0.23
CA LEU A 122 -4.52 7.52 -0.64
C LEU A 122 -3.30 7.07 -1.46
N ASN A 123 -2.69 5.95 -1.10
CA ASN A 123 -1.63 5.34 -1.89
C ASN A 123 -2.14 4.78 -3.24
N ALA A 124 -3.36 4.24 -3.27
CA ALA A 124 -4.01 3.87 -4.52
C ALA A 124 -4.22 5.10 -5.41
N CYS A 125 -4.68 6.22 -4.84
CA CYS A 125 -4.81 7.50 -5.54
C CYS A 125 -3.48 8.00 -6.11
N MET A 126 -2.37 7.91 -5.38
CA MET A 126 -1.04 8.24 -5.89
C MET A 126 -0.75 7.51 -7.22
N ASN A 127 -1.01 6.21 -7.27
CA ASN A 127 -0.81 5.41 -8.49
C ASN A 127 -1.80 5.76 -9.60
N LEU A 128 -3.07 6.02 -9.25
CA LEU A 128 -4.08 6.46 -10.22
C LEU A 128 -3.77 7.86 -10.78
N PHE A 129 -3.09 8.72 -10.05
CA PHE A 129 -2.54 9.97 -10.57
C PHE A 129 -1.39 9.74 -11.56
N GLY A 130 -0.58 8.70 -11.38
CA GLY A 130 0.38 8.24 -12.39
C GLY A 130 -0.31 7.79 -13.69
N TYR A 131 -1.42 7.03 -13.56
CA TYR A 131 -2.26 6.72 -14.72
C TYR A 131 -2.85 7.98 -15.36
N MET A 132 -3.36 8.91 -14.56
CA MET A 132 -3.92 10.17 -15.05
C MET A 132 -2.84 11.00 -15.76
N MET A 133 -1.59 10.99 -15.28
CA MET A 133 -0.47 11.65 -15.93
C MET A 133 -0.26 11.11 -17.35
N GLU A 134 -0.25 9.79 -17.52
CA GLU A 134 -0.12 9.15 -18.83
C GLU A 134 -1.34 9.42 -19.74
N ALA A 135 -2.55 9.37 -19.19
CA ALA A 135 -3.79 9.54 -19.94
C ALA A 135 -4.08 10.99 -20.34
N HIS A 136 -3.85 11.94 -19.43
CA HIS A 136 -4.07 13.38 -19.66
C HIS A 136 -3.16 13.87 -20.79
N ASN A 137 -1.90 13.48 -20.73
CA ASN A 137 -0.87 13.98 -21.63
C ASN A 137 -0.93 13.41 -23.06
N GLN A 138 -1.90 12.53 -23.35
CA GLN A 138 -2.19 12.11 -24.73
C GLN A 138 -2.73 13.26 -25.60
N ASN A 139 -3.39 14.26 -24.98
CA ASN A 139 -4.11 15.32 -25.70
C ASN A 139 -3.53 16.72 -25.44
N THR A 140 -2.41 16.83 -24.73
CA THR A 140 -1.78 18.11 -24.37
C THR A 140 -0.64 18.47 -25.32
N LYS A 141 -0.51 19.75 -25.71
CA LYS A 141 0.60 20.21 -26.58
C LYS A 141 1.96 20.21 -25.89
N LYS A 142 1.99 20.35 -24.57
CA LYS A 142 3.16 20.28 -23.69
C LYS A 142 2.79 19.45 -22.48
N THR A 143 3.77 18.80 -21.86
CA THR A 143 3.54 18.01 -20.65
C THR A 143 2.93 18.86 -19.55
N GLU A 144 1.75 18.46 -19.12
CA GLU A 144 1.01 19.01 -18.00
C GLU A 144 1.28 18.14 -16.77
N TRP A 145 1.85 18.74 -15.72
CA TRP A 145 2.40 18.05 -14.55
C TRP A 145 1.46 18.01 -13.35
N THR A 146 0.26 18.58 -13.43
CA THR A 146 -0.68 18.66 -12.30
C THR A 146 -0.98 17.29 -11.71
N SER A 147 -1.22 16.28 -12.55
CA SER A 147 -1.48 14.91 -12.07
C SER A 147 -0.29 14.35 -11.31
N PHE A 148 0.94 14.57 -11.79
CA PHE A 148 2.16 14.15 -11.09
C PHE A 148 2.31 14.82 -9.72
N ILE A 149 2.08 16.14 -9.64
CA ILE A 149 2.16 16.90 -8.38
C ILE A 149 1.14 16.39 -7.37
N PHE A 150 -0.09 16.11 -7.81
CA PHE A 150 -1.12 15.52 -6.94
C PHE A 150 -0.76 14.10 -6.50
N GLY A 151 -0.15 13.31 -7.39
CA GLY A 151 0.45 12.02 -7.07
C GLY A 151 1.50 12.14 -5.97
N CYS A 152 2.46 13.06 -6.09
CA CYS A 152 3.49 13.29 -5.09
C CYS A 152 2.89 13.64 -3.72
N PHE A 153 1.90 14.54 -3.68
CA PHE A 153 1.20 14.86 -2.44
C PHE A 153 0.52 13.62 -1.85
N ALA A 154 -0.28 12.90 -2.63
CA ALA A 154 -0.95 11.68 -2.18
C ALA A 154 0.03 10.60 -1.72
N GLY A 155 1.19 10.48 -2.37
CA GLY A 155 2.24 9.53 -2.00
C GLY A 155 2.99 9.89 -0.72
N LEU A 156 3.21 11.18 -0.46
CA LEU A 156 3.98 11.65 0.70
C LEU A 156 3.21 11.49 2.02
N ILE A 157 1.89 11.73 2.02
CA ILE A 157 1.07 11.74 3.26
C ILE A 157 1.10 10.39 4.01
N PRO A 158 0.94 9.21 3.36
CA PRO A 158 1.11 7.92 4.02
C PRO A 158 2.45 7.78 4.75
N TRP A 159 3.55 8.19 4.12
CA TRP A 159 4.87 8.12 4.73
C TRP A 159 4.99 9.01 5.96
N ILE A 160 4.44 10.24 5.92
CA ILE A 160 4.41 11.12 7.09
C ILE A 160 3.67 10.43 8.25
N ALA A 161 2.49 9.85 8.00
CA ALA A 161 1.74 9.14 9.03
C ALA A 161 2.53 7.94 9.60
N LEU A 162 3.15 7.14 8.73
CA LEU A 162 3.98 6.00 9.15
C LEU A 162 5.18 6.43 9.99
N PHE A 163 5.89 7.51 9.60
CA PHE A 163 7.00 8.06 10.37
C PHE A 163 6.56 8.65 11.72
N MET A 164 5.39 9.28 11.80
CA MET A 164 4.83 9.75 13.07
C MET A 164 4.61 8.60 14.06
N TYR A 165 3.99 7.50 13.58
CA TYR A 165 3.81 6.29 14.39
C TYR A 165 5.15 5.65 14.78
N PHE A 166 6.06 5.50 13.81
CA PHE A 166 7.35 4.87 14.00
C PHE A 166 8.27 5.62 14.99
N THR A 167 8.29 6.94 14.94
CA THR A 167 9.07 7.79 15.86
C THR A 167 8.39 8.04 17.20
N GLY A 168 7.08 7.80 17.28
CA GLY A 168 6.27 7.96 18.49
C GLY A 168 6.39 6.84 19.52
N VAL A 169 7.25 5.85 19.27
CA VAL A 169 7.42 4.68 20.14
C VAL A 169 7.85 5.09 21.55
N ARG A 170 7.20 4.49 22.55
CA ARG A 170 7.47 4.69 23.98
C ARG A 170 7.74 3.36 24.66
N GLY A 171 8.60 3.35 25.68
CA GLY A 171 8.90 2.15 26.47
C GLY A 171 9.82 1.13 25.78
N GLY A 172 10.48 1.50 24.68
CA GLY A 172 11.40 0.63 23.93
C GLY A 172 11.79 1.22 22.58
N SER A 173 12.36 0.39 21.70
CA SER A 173 12.66 0.72 20.30
C SER A 173 12.01 -0.29 19.35
N PRO A 174 11.60 0.12 18.14
CA PRO A 174 11.28 -0.85 17.09
C PRO A 174 12.45 -1.81 16.85
N PRO A 175 12.17 -3.04 16.38
CA PRO A 175 13.22 -3.93 15.92
C PRO A 175 14.01 -3.33 14.74
N ASP A 176 15.31 -3.61 14.67
CA ASP A 176 16.21 -3.06 13.63
C ASP A 176 15.74 -3.31 12.20
N PHE A 177 15.10 -4.46 11.95
CA PHE A 177 14.58 -4.78 10.61
C PHE A 177 13.46 -3.82 10.16
N VAL A 178 12.71 -3.23 11.09
CA VAL A 178 11.65 -2.26 10.77
C VAL A 178 12.27 -0.94 10.28
N TYR A 179 13.40 -0.50 10.86
CA TYR A 179 14.17 0.62 10.33
C TYR A 179 14.63 0.35 8.89
N GLY A 180 15.16 -0.86 8.65
CA GLY A 180 15.57 -1.29 7.31
C GLY A 180 14.43 -1.23 6.29
N ILE A 181 13.25 -1.74 6.65
CA ILE A 181 12.05 -1.68 5.80
C ILE A 181 11.64 -0.23 5.54
N MET A 182 11.53 0.60 6.58
CA MET A 182 11.09 1.99 6.45
C MET A 182 12.00 2.79 5.51
N ILE A 183 13.32 2.69 5.68
CA ILE A 183 14.28 3.44 4.87
C ILE A 183 14.32 2.91 3.43
N SER A 184 14.45 1.60 3.26
CA SER A 184 14.60 1.00 1.92
C SER A 184 13.35 1.17 1.08
N ILE A 185 12.17 0.93 1.64
CA ILE A 185 10.91 1.05 0.89
C ILE A 185 10.60 2.53 0.60
N ALA A 186 10.82 3.46 1.54
CA ALA A 186 10.67 4.88 1.26
C ALA A 186 11.60 5.34 0.12
N PHE A 187 12.85 4.87 0.12
CA PHE A 187 13.79 5.13 -0.97
C PHE A 187 13.24 4.60 -2.31
N PHE A 188 12.79 3.34 -2.36
CA PHE A 188 12.25 2.77 -3.60
C PHE A 188 10.99 3.49 -4.07
N PHE A 189 10.09 3.94 -3.18
CA PHE A 189 8.94 4.77 -3.57
C PHE A 189 9.35 6.05 -4.27
N ASN A 190 10.41 6.72 -3.81
CA ASN A 190 10.92 7.93 -4.45
C ASN A 190 11.54 7.66 -5.82
N VAL A 191 12.10 6.46 -6.06
CA VAL A 191 12.63 6.08 -7.38
C VAL A 191 11.53 5.88 -8.43
N PHE A 192 10.30 5.58 -8.01
CA PHE A 192 9.15 5.46 -8.92
C PHE A 192 8.53 6.81 -9.32
N ALA A 193 8.78 7.87 -8.54
CA ALA A 193 8.37 9.25 -8.85
C ALA A 193 9.36 9.89 -9.83
#